data_AF-A0A2V7JMV9-F1
#
_entry.id   AF-A0A2V7JMV9-F1
#
_cell.length_a   1.000
_cell.length_b   1.000
_cell.length_c   1.000
_cell.angle_alpha   90.00
_cell.angle_beta   90.00
_cell.angle_gamma   90.00
#
_symmetry.space_group_name_H-M   'P 1'
#
loop_
_entity.id
_entity.type
_entity.pdbx_description
1 polymer ?
#
loop_
_entity_poly.entity_id
_entity_poly.type
_entity_poly.pdbx_seq_one_letter_code
_entity_poly.pdbx_strand_id
1 'polypeptide(L)'
;MEGLTPRERRWLLGIGVCYAAVVIPIGVHKGGDFADELSQSERLLHGVPLYDALPGKGIWWPPFTALGLVPFALVSRASMGVAKALWAILNVSCLGGSLALARR
;
A
#
# COMPACT_ATOMS: atom_id res chain seq x y z
N MET A 1 18.58 21.18 -17.75
CA MET A 1 17.57 20.15 -17.39
C MET A 1 18.19 18.79 -17.67
N GLU A 2 19.01 18.28 -16.76
CA GLU A 2 19.65 16.96 -16.92
C GLU A 2 18.64 15.90 -16.48
N GLY A 3 18.04 15.21 -17.45
CA GLY A 3 17.26 14.01 -17.19
C GLY A 3 18.16 12.88 -16.66
N LEU A 4 17.60 11.98 -15.85
CA LEU A 4 18.30 10.79 -15.35
C LEU A 4 18.99 10.07 -16.50
N THR A 5 20.31 9.91 -16.38
CA THR A 5 21.05 9.07 -17.31
C THR A 5 20.45 7.66 -17.27
N PRO A 6 20.50 6.90 -18.37
CA PRO A 6 19.99 5.53 -18.40
C PRO A 6 20.55 4.64 -17.27
N ARG A 7 21.78 4.94 -16.82
CA ARG A 7 22.47 4.26 -15.72
C ARG A 7 21.84 4.58 -14.36
N GLU A 8 21.58 5.85 -14.06
CA GLU A 8 20.94 6.27 -12.80
C GLU A 8 19.52 5.73 -12.70
N ARG A 9 18.76 5.75 -13.80
CA ARG A 9 17.43 5.13 -13.86
C ARG A 9 17.49 3.63 -13.55
N ARG A 10 18.50 2.92 -14.08
CA ARG A 10 18.72 1.48 -13.80
C ARG A 10 19.05 1.22 -12.33
N TRP A 11 19.89 2.07 -11.73
CA TRP A 11 20.21 1.99 -10.31
C TRP A 11 19.01 2.26 -9.41
N LEU A 12 18.20 3.28 -9.71
CA LEU A 12 16.98 3.58 -8.96
C LEU A 12 15.97 2.43 -9.05
N LEU A 13 15.78 1.85 -10.24
CA LEU A 13 14.95 0.67 -10.42
C LEU A 13 15.50 -0.52 -9.62
N GLY A 14 16.82 -0.77 -9.68
CA GLY A 14 17.47 -1.84 -8.93
C GLY A 14 17.31 -1.70 -7.42
N ILE A 15 17.56 -0.51 -6.88
CA ILE A 15 17.38 -0.21 -5.45
C ILE A 15 15.91 -0.33 -5.05
N GLY A 16 14.98 0.17 -5.88
CA GLY A 16 13.54 0.04 -5.65
C GLY A 16 13.08 -1.41 -5.62
N VAL A 17 13.60 -2.25 -6.53
CA VAL A 17 13.35 -3.70 -6.54
C VAL A 17 13.92 -4.36 -5.30
N CYS A 18 15.16 -4.06 -4.90
CA CYS A 18 15.75 -4.62 -3.67
C CYS A 18 14.98 -4.20 -2.42
N TYR A 19 14.56 -2.93 -2.35
CA TYR A 19 13.72 -2.42 -1.27
C TYR A 19 12.38 -3.15 -1.21
N ALA A 20 11.69 -3.28 -2.35
CA ALA A 20 10.43 -4.02 -2.44
C ALA A 20 10.61 -5.50 -2.05
N ALA A 21 11.69 -6.14 -2.49
CA ALA A 21 12.01 -7.53 -2.18
C ALA A 21 12.27 -7.78 -0.68
N VAL A 22 12.66 -6.76 0.08
CA VAL A 22 12.83 -6.85 1.53
C VAL A 22 11.54 -6.45 2.27
N VAL A 23 10.90 -5.36 1.87
CA VAL A 23 9.73 -4.82 2.56
C VAL A 23 8.48 -5.66 2.35
N ILE A 24 8.28 -6.24 1.17
CA ILE A 24 7.13 -7.11 0.89
C ILE A 24 7.11 -8.32 1.84
N PRO A 25 8.17 -9.16 1.94
CA PRO A 25 8.17 -10.27 2.88
C PRO A 25 7.99 -9.83 4.32
N ILE A 26 8.64 -8.74 4.74
CA ILE A 26 8.52 -8.24 6.13
C ILE A 26 7.07 -7.82 6.42
N GLY A 27 6.44 -7.04 5.54
CA GLY A 27 5.05 -6.59 5.72
C GLY A 27 4.04 -7.73 5.60
N VAL A 28 4.34 -8.75 4.79
CA VAL A 28 3.53 -9.97 4.71
C VAL A 28 3.55 -10.74 6.02
N HIS A 29 4.73 -10.94 6.63
CA HIS A 29 4.91 -11.79 7.82
C HIS A 29 4.67 -11.06 9.15
N LYS A 30 5.06 -9.79 9.27
CA LYS A 30 4.73 -8.98 10.45
C LYS A 30 3.36 -8.36 10.23
N GLY A 31 2.35 -8.89 10.91
CA GLY A 31 1.00 -8.32 10.93
C GLY A 31 1.06 -6.85 11.32
N GLY A 32 0.88 -5.97 10.34
CA GLY A 32 0.80 -4.53 10.52
C GLY A 32 -0.62 -4.04 10.27
N ASP A 33 -0.82 -2.74 10.50
CA ASP A 33 -2.13 -2.06 10.52
C ASP A 33 -2.92 -2.23 9.22
N PHE A 34 -2.26 -2.56 8.10
CA PHE A 34 -2.92 -2.80 6.81
C PHE A 34 -4.04 -3.83 6.89
N ALA A 35 -3.87 -4.94 7.64
CA ALA A 35 -4.94 -5.93 7.76
C ALA A 35 -6.16 -5.39 8.52
N ASP A 36 -5.93 -4.54 9.53
CA ASP A 36 -6.99 -3.90 10.30
C ASP A 36 -7.70 -2.83 9.44
N GLU A 37 -6.99 -2.10 8.58
CA GLU A 37 -7.59 -1.15 7.62
C GLU A 37 -8.43 -1.85 6.54
N LEU A 38 -8.03 -3.05 6.12
CA LEU A 38 -8.84 -3.85 5.20
C LEU A 38 -10.17 -4.26 5.82
N SER A 39 -10.23 -4.48 7.13
CA SER A 39 -11.49 -4.78 7.83
C SER A 39 -12.49 -3.62 7.73
N GLN A 40 -12.02 -2.37 7.76
CA GLN A 40 -12.88 -1.20 7.55
C GLN A 40 -13.38 -1.10 6.11
N SER A 41 -12.53 -1.48 5.16
CA SER A 41 -12.90 -1.53 3.74
C SER A 41 -13.93 -2.63 3.45
N GLU A 42 -13.85 -3.76 4.16
CA GLU A 42 -14.87 -4.82 4.12
C GLU A 42 -16.21 -4.35 4.71
N ARG A 43 -16.19 -3.63 5.85
CA ARG A 43 -17.41 -3.04 6.43
C ARG A 43 -18.10 -2.10 5.44
N LEU A 44 -17.32 -1.28 4.74
CA LEU A 44 -17.83 -0.41 3.67
C LEU A 44 -18.49 -1.22 2.55
N LEU A 45 -17.84 -2.30 2.08
CA LEU A 45 -18.39 -3.20 1.05
C LEU A 45 -19.70 -3.87 1.50
N HIS A 46 -19.87 -4.09 2.80
CA HIS A 46 -21.08 -4.66 3.38
C HIS A 46 -22.15 -3.61 3.77
N GLY A 47 -21.92 -2.32 3.47
CA GLY A 47 -22.85 -1.24 3.81
C GLY A 47 -22.98 -1.00 5.32
N VAL A 48 -22.01 -1.48 6.11
CA VAL A 48 -21.97 -1.30 7.56
C VAL A 48 -21.36 0.08 7.86
N PRO A 49 -21.92 0.86 8.81
CA PRO A 49 -21.34 2.14 9.21
C PRO A 49 -19.88 1.98 9.63
N LEU A 50 -19.01 2.81 9.05
CA LEU A 50 -17.58 2.79 9.33
C LEU A 50 -17.31 3.15 10.79
N TYR A 51 -17.93 4.23 11.29
CA TYR A 51 -17.58 4.90 12.54
C TYR A 51 -18.24 4.35 13.82
N ASP A 52 -19.01 3.28 13.73
CA ASP A 52 -19.81 2.77 14.86
C ASP A 52 -19.04 1.84 15.83
N ALA A 53 -17.84 1.40 15.46
CA ALA A 53 -17.04 0.50 16.30
C ALA A 53 -15.57 0.89 16.24
N LEU A 54 -14.95 1.14 17.40
CA LEU A 54 -13.54 1.47 17.50
C LEU A 54 -12.68 0.45 16.75
N PRO A 55 -11.68 0.90 15.95
CA PRO A 55 -10.75 -0.02 15.31
C PRO A 55 -9.96 -0.79 16.38
N GLY A 56 -9.66 -2.06 16.12
CA GLY A 56 -8.92 -2.92 17.05
C GLY A 56 -7.49 -2.42 17.34
N LYS A 57 -6.92 -1.63 16.43
CA LYS A 57 -5.65 -0.91 16.55
C LYS A 57 -5.69 0.38 15.72
N GLY A 58 -4.91 1.37 16.13
CA GLY A 58 -4.74 2.62 15.37
C GLY A 58 -5.76 3.71 15.68
N ILE A 59 -5.84 4.70 14.80
CA ILE A 59 -6.74 5.85 14.88
C ILE A 59 -7.75 5.74 13.73
N TRP A 60 -8.94 6.32 13.92
CA TRP A 60 -9.92 6.47 12.85
C TRP A 60 -9.32 7.17 11.63
N TRP A 61 -9.19 6.41 10.53
CA TRP A 61 -8.87 7.00 9.24
C TRP A 61 -10.09 7.69 8.64
N PRO A 62 -9.87 8.70 7.78
CA PRO A 62 -10.92 9.26 6.95
C PRO A 62 -11.60 8.21 6.06
N PRO A 63 -12.87 8.41 5.66
CA PRO A 63 -13.63 7.37 4.95
C PRO A 63 -13.09 7.11 3.54
N PHE A 64 -12.40 8.09 2.96
CA PHE A 64 -11.74 7.93 1.66
C PHE A 64 -10.61 6.91 1.69
N THR A 65 -9.97 6.67 2.84
CA THR A 65 -8.93 5.64 2.98
C THR A 65 -9.54 4.26 2.80
N ALA A 66 -10.68 3.99 3.45
CA ALA A 66 -11.42 2.74 3.27
C ALA A 66 -11.87 2.55 1.81
N LEU A 67 -12.34 3.61 1.15
CA LEU A 67 -12.68 3.58 -0.28
C LEU A 67 -11.48 3.23 -1.16
N GLY A 68 -10.31 3.85 -0.92
CA GLY A 68 -9.08 3.57 -1.67
C GLY A 68 -8.55 2.15 -1.45
N LEU A 69 -8.86 1.54 -0.32
CA LEU A 69 -8.44 0.20 0.06
C LEU A 69 -9.41 -0.91 -0.39
N VAL A 70 -10.62 -0.59 -0.84
CA VAL A 70 -11.59 -1.55 -1.41
C VAL A 70 -10.99 -2.56 -2.40
N PRO A 71 -10.20 -2.17 -3.43
CA PRO A 71 -9.64 -3.16 -4.36
C PRO A 71 -8.70 -4.15 -3.67
N PHE A 72 -7.96 -3.70 -2.65
CA PHE A 72 -7.09 -4.58 -1.87
C PHE A 72 -7.88 -5.48 -0.92
N ALA A 73 -9.01 -5.00 -0.38
CA ALA A 73 -9.92 -5.79 0.43
C ALA A 73 -10.49 -6.96 -0.39
N LEU A 74 -10.95 -6.69 -1.61
CA LEU A 74 -11.41 -7.73 -2.55
C LEU A 74 -10.32 -8.76 -2.84
N VAL A 75 -9.08 -8.33 -3.11
CA VAL A 75 -7.95 -9.25 -3.32
C VAL A 75 -7.64 -10.05 -2.05
N SER A 76 -7.77 -9.45 -0.88
CA SER A 76 -7.46 -10.09 0.40
C SER A 76 -8.36 -11.28 0.71
N ARG A 77 -9.59 -11.29 0.18
CA ARG A 77 -10.52 -12.44 0.26
C ARG A 77 -9.95 -13.70 -0.40
N ALA A 78 -9.16 -13.54 -1.47
CA ALA A 78 -8.47 -14.64 -2.14
C ALA A 78 -7.10 -14.91 -1.53
N SER A 79 -6.32 -13.86 -1.23
CA SER A 79 -5.03 -13.99 -0.56
C SER A 79 -4.59 -12.69 0.11
N MET A 80 -4.50 -12.71 1.43
CA MET A 80 -3.93 -11.62 2.22
C MET A 80 -2.48 -11.32 1.82
N GLY A 81 -1.70 -12.35 1.46
CA GLY A 81 -0.32 -12.18 1.00
C GLY A 81 -0.23 -11.37 -0.30
N VAL A 82 -1.11 -11.66 -1.27
CA VAL A 82 -1.18 -10.93 -2.54
C VAL A 82 -1.65 -9.49 -2.32
N ALA A 83 -2.66 -9.26 -1.48
CA ALA A 83 -3.13 -7.92 -1.15
C ALA A 83 -2.00 -7.04 -0.56
N LYS A 84 -1.22 -7.60 0.38
CA LYS A 84 -0.05 -6.92 0.95
C LYS A 84 1.06 -6.67 -0.07
N ALA A 85 1.32 -7.60 -0.97
CA ALA A 85 2.31 -7.43 -2.02
C ALA A 85 1.91 -6.29 -2.98
N LEU A 86 0.65 -6.26 -3.42
CA LEU A 86 0.13 -5.18 -4.26
C LEU A 86 0.20 -3.82 -3.54
N TRP A 87 -0.13 -3.78 -2.25
CA TRP A 87 -0.05 -2.57 -1.44
C TRP A 87 1.38 -2.02 -1.38
N ALA A 88 2.36 -2.89 -1.15
CA ALA A 88 3.77 -2.50 -1.15
C ALA A 88 4.24 -2.01 -2.53
N ILE A 89 3.84 -2.68 -3.62
CA ILE A 89 4.14 -2.25 -4.99
C ILE A 89 3.58 -0.85 -5.26
N LEU A 90 2.34 -0.58 -4.83
CA LEU A 90 1.72 0.74 -4.96
C LEU A 90 2.55 1.80 -4.22
N ASN A 91 2.94 1.55 -2.96
CA ASN A 91 3.74 2.48 -2.17
C ASN A 91 5.10 2.78 -2.82
N VAL A 92 5.80 1.75 -3.31
CA VAL A 92 7.09 1.92 -4.00
C VAL A 92 6.91 2.69 -5.31
N SER A 93 5.83 2.45 -6.05
CA SER A 93 5.52 3.16 -7.29
C SER A 93 5.21 4.63 -7.03
N CYS A 94 4.40 4.93 -6.01
CA CYS A 94 4.12 6.31 -5.58
C CYS A 94 5.39 7.03 -5.12
N LEU A 95 6.25 6.37 -4.33
CA LEU A 95 7.53 6.93 -3.92
C LEU A 95 8.42 7.27 -5.14
N GLY A 96 8.57 6.31 -6.05
CA GLY A 96 9.35 6.50 -7.28
C GLY A 96 8.78 7.62 -8.16
N GLY A 97 7.45 7.69 -8.29
CA GLY A 97 6.74 8.74 -9.01
C GLY A 97 6.93 10.12 -8.39
N SER A 98 6.79 10.24 -7.07
CA SER A 98 7.00 11.49 -6.33
C SER A 98 8.43 11.99 -6.43
N LEU A 99 9.42 11.08 -6.35
CA LEU A 99 10.83 11.44 -6.57
C LEU A 99 11.08 11.90 -8.01
N ALA A 100 10.44 11.28 -8.99
CA ALA A 100 10.56 11.70 -10.38
C ALA A 100 9.89 13.05 -10.64
N LEU A 101 8.76 13.33 -9.98
CA LEU A 101 8.04 14.60 -10.10
C LEU A 101 8.77 15.74 -9.38
N ALA A 102 9.26 15.53 -8.16
CA ALA A 102 9.97 16.54 -7.37
C ALA A 102 11.29 17.01 -8.00
N ARG A 103 11.79 16.27 -9.00
CA ARG A 103 13.00 16.59 -9.76
C ARG A 103 12.72 17.29 -11.10
N ARG A 104 11.45 17.49 -11.47
CA ARG A 104 11.04 18.32 -12.61
C ARG A 104 10.91 19.76 -12.18
#